data_AF-A0A7E4W742-F1
#
_entry.id   AF-A0A7E4W742-F1
#
_cell.length_a   1.000
_cell.length_b   1.000
_cell.length_c   1.000
_cell.angle_alpha   90.00
_cell.angle_beta   90.00
_cell.angle_gamma   90.00
#
_symmetry.space_group_name_H-M   'P 1'
#
loop_
_entity.id
_entity.type
_entity.pdbx_description
1 polymer ?
#
loop_
_entity_poly.entity_id
_entity_poly.type
_entity_poly.pdbx_seq_one_letter_code
_entity_poly.pdbx_strand_id
1 'polypeptide(L)'
;MQTNVWPTMRWHDYQLQWNPQDYGNIKTIRVPPDKVWLPDIVLFNNADGNYEVSFYSNVVIEHTGEMLWVPPAIYKSSCTIDVEYFPFDEQVCAMIFGSWTFNQDEVTIKYLMGKRQVELNDYSPSGIWDVMEVPGELIQKKSKIAYQIKIRRKTLFYTMILIIPTVLMAFLSMMVFYLPAEASEKITLAISILLALVVFLLLVSKILPPTSSTIPLMAKYLLMTFVMNIITIVVTVIIINVYFRGPTTHSMPMWVKSVFLGYLPLFLMMQRPHTEEYKKKKRASNGSNSHNNSKRRKSQRSEMTSGLGHYAPGEFIEMNETNIAHHPYCSLNRRSRRPNIDANGEEPKQGNHATHNGFPPPPATLPDPNEPILLGRQERFPSYRAYSSDLGGVVSEEAVKAIDAIEYITEHLRKDNQYKRIREEWKYVSMVIDRLLLYVFFAVTVGGTCGIFLSAPNVFDNVNQTAVIEQLKRAAEAEMVA
;
A
#
# COMPACT_ATOMS: atom_id res chain seq x y z
N MET A 1 -20.07 28.17 1.99
CA MET A 1 -18.95 28.97 2.54
C MET A 1 -19.50 29.88 3.63
N GLN A 2 -18.74 30.16 4.70
CA GLN A 2 -19.14 31.10 5.75
C GLN A 2 -18.13 32.25 5.80
N THR A 3 -18.61 33.49 5.82
CA THR A 3 -17.78 34.71 5.78
C THR A 3 -18.33 35.75 6.76
N ASN A 4 -17.43 36.43 7.50
CA ASN A 4 -17.75 37.65 8.24
C ASN A 4 -17.33 38.83 7.35
N VAL A 5 -18.28 39.67 6.96
CA VAL A 5 -18.05 40.79 6.03
C VAL A 5 -18.82 42.03 6.47
N TRP A 6 -18.30 43.19 6.06
CA TRP A 6 -18.90 44.50 6.31
C TRP A 6 -19.38 45.08 4.96
N PRO A 7 -20.60 44.74 4.50
CA PRO A 7 -21.17 45.34 3.29
C PRO A 7 -21.33 46.86 3.46
N THR A 8 -20.47 47.62 2.79
CA THR A 8 -20.50 49.09 2.80
C THR A 8 -21.46 49.59 1.73
N MET A 9 -22.61 50.13 2.15
CA MET A 9 -23.64 50.66 1.27
C MET A 9 -23.71 52.17 1.39
N ARG A 10 -23.75 52.86 0.23
CA ARG A 10 -23.91 54.31 0.14
C ARG A 10 -24.97 54.66 -0.89
N TRP A 11 -25.92 55.51 -0.51
CA TRP A 11 -26.99 56.01 -1.39
C TRP A 11 -27.35 57.46 -1.03
N HIS A 12 -28.25 58.05 -1.79
CA HIS A 12 -28.69 59.44 -1.62
C HIS A 12 -30.19 59.47 -1.34
N ASP A 13 -30.60 60.17 -0.28
CA ASP A 13 -32.00 60.45 0.04
C ASP A 13 -32.21 61.98 0.08
N TYR A 14 -33.03 62.47 -0.85
CA TYR A 14 -33.34 63.89 -0.99
C TYR A 14 -34.23 64.43 0.15
N GLN A 15 -34.90 63.57 0.91
CA GLN A 15 -35.76 63.97 2.05
C GLN A 15 -34.94 64.28 3.31
N LEU A 16 -33.70 63.78 3.39
CA LEU A 16 -32.85 63.86 4.56
C LEU A 16 -31.72 64.90 4.41
N GLN A 17 -32.01 65.98 3.70
CA GLN A 17 -31.12 67.14 3.50
C GLN A 17 -31.43 68.25 4.51
N TRP A 18 -30.40 68.91 5.04
CA TRP A 18 -30.57 70.10 5.88
C TRP A 18 -29.41 71.08 5.70
N ASN A 19 -29.65 72.36 5.97
CA ASN A 19 -28.60 73.37 6.03
C ASN A 19 -27.93 73.32 7.42
N PRO A 20 -26.61 73.05 7.53
CA PRO A 20 -25.95 72.98 8.83
C PRO A 20 -26.08 74.25 9.66
N GLN A 21 -26.19 75.43 9.03
CA GLN A 21 -26.24 76.71 9.77
C GLN A 21 -27.47 76.81 10.68
N ASP A 22 -28.61 76.26 10.27
CA ASP A 22 -29.86 76.30 11.03
C ASP A 22 -29.86 75.33 12.23
N TYR A 23 -28.92 74.38 12.25
CA TYR A 23 -28.80 73.32 13.25
C TYR A 23 -27.41 73.30 13.92
N GLY A 24 -26.82 74.48 14.16
CA GLY A 24 -25.58 74.61 14.95
C GLY A 24 -24.32 74.04 14.27
N ASN A 25 -24.27 74.08 12.93
CA ASN A 25 -23.23 73.50 12.07
C ASN A 25 -23.09 71.98 12.15
N ILE A 26 -24.14 71.26 12.57
CA ILE A 26 -24.19 69.79 12.50
C ILE A 26 -24.17 69.36 11.03
N LYS A 27 -23.10 68.66 10.63
CA LYS A 27 -22.92 68.13 9.27
C LYS A 27 -23.29 66.67 9.10
N THR A 28 -23.29 65.89 10.18
CA THR A 28 -23.58 64.47 10.17
C THR A 28 -24.40 64.08 11.40
N ILE A 29 -25.34 63.16 11.21
CA ILE A 29 -26.14 62.54 12.28
C ILE A 29 -26.07 61.02 12.17
N ARG A 30 -26.37 60.33 13.29
CA ARG A 30 -26.48 58.86 13.34
C ARG A 30 -27.90 58.49 13.73
N VAL A 31 -28.62 57.80 12.85
CA VAL A 31 -30.04 57.49 13.04
C VAL A 31 -30.24 55.98 13.05
N PRO A 32 -31.08 55.44 13.95
CA PRO A 32 -31.44 54.02 13.94
C PRO A 32 -32.06 53.58 12.59
N PRO A 33 -31.75 52.36 12.12
CA PRO A 33 -32.20 51.86 10.82
C PRO A 33 -33.73 51.74 10.67
N ASP A 34 -34.48 51.63 11.76
CA ASP A 34 -35.95 51.55 11.77
C ASP A 34 -36.66 52.91 11.51
N LYS A 35 -35.91 54.02 11.44
CA LYS A 35 -36.45 55.38 11.25
C LYS A 35 -36.24 55.96 9.85
N VAL A 36 -35.53 55.25 8.99
CA VAL A 36 -35.16 55.71 7.65
C VAL A 36 -35.40 54.61 6.63
N TRP A 37 -35.54 54.98 5.35
CA TRP A 37 -35.55 53.99 4.29
C TRP A 37 -34.16 53.36 4.12
N LEU A 38 -34.14 52.06 3.84
CA LEU A 38 -32.92 51.28 3.60
C LEU A 38 -33.08 50.48 2.30
N PRO A 39 -32.02 50.33 1.49
CA PRO A 39 -31.99 49.36 0.42
C PRO A 39 -31.90 47.94 1.01
N ASP A 40 -32.80 47.06 0.58
CA ASP A 40 -32.94 45.67 1.02
C ASP A 40 -31.94 44.72 0.33
N ILE A 41 -30.65 45.07 0.40
CA ILE A 41 -29.59 44.28 -0.24
C ILE A 41 -29.35 42.98 0.54
N VAL A 42 -29.74 41.86 -0.06
CA VAL A 42 -29.64 40.51 0.52
C VAL A 42 -28.72 39.60 -0.29
N LEU A 43 -28.25 38.52 0.35
CA LEU A 43 -27.49 37.46 -0.30
C LEU A 43 -28.44 36.48 -1.00
N PHE A 44 -28.45 36.46 -2.34
CA PHE A 44 -29.33 35.58 -3.11
C PHE A 44 -28.93 34.10 -3.04
N ASN A 45 -27.64 33.78 -3.10
CA ASN A 45 -27.16 32.40 -2.99
C ASN A 45 -26.93 31.97 -1.53
N ASN A 46 -27.90 32.27 -0.65
CA ASN A 46 -27.86 31.88 0.76
C ASN A 46 -28.07 30.36 0.93
N ALA A 47 -27.40 29.76 1.93
CA ALA A 47 -27.53 28.35 2.30
C ALA A 47 -28.27 28.12 3.64
N ASP A 48 -28.57 29.17 4.40
CA ASP A 48 -29.05 29.09 5.80
C ASP A 48 -30.48 29.60 6.01
N GLY A 49 -31.13 30.12 4.97
CA GLY A 49 -32.46 30.74 5.03
C GLY A 49 -32.52 32.14 5.65
N ASN A 50 -31.48 32.56 6.39
CA ASN A 50 -31.35 33.90 6.96
C ASN A 50 -30.83 34.90 5.91
N TYR A 51 -31.70 35.70 5.30
CA TYR A 51 -31.34 36.67 4.25
C TYR A 51 -30.89 38.05 4.78
N GLU A 52 -31.27 38.37 6.02
CA GLU A 52 -30.99 39.64 6.70
C GLU A 52 -29.56 39.74 7.27
N VAL A 53 -29.16 40.95 7.65
CA VAL A 53 -27.87 41.23 8.29
C VAL A 53 -27.85 40.78 9.76
N SER A 54 -26.69 40.38 10.27
CA SER A 54 -26.57 39.86 11.65
C SER A 54 -26.72 40.94 12.72
N PHE A 55 -26.44 42.20 12.41
CA PHE A 55 -26.65 43.33 13.31
C PHE A 55 -27.01 44.60 12.55
N TYR A 56 -28.14 45.20 12.92
CA TYR A 56 -28.65 46.44 12.35
C TYR A 56 -27.97 47.67 13.00
N SER A 57 -26.82 48.06 12.46
CA SER A 57 -26.10 49.26 12.89
C SER A 57 -26.85 50.55 12.53
N ASN A 58 -26.65 51.63 13.29
CA ASN A 58 -27.13 52.97 12.94
C ASN A 58 -26.58 53.42 11.58
N VAL A 59 -27.40 54.13 10.82
CA VAL A 59 -27.03 54.75 9.54
C VAL A 59 -26.38 56.10 9.82
N VAL A 60 -25.29 56.41 9.13
CA VAL A 60 -24.67 57.74 9.15
C VAL A 60 -25.27 58.54 8.00
N ILE A 61 -25.83 59.70 8.31
CA ILE A 61 -26.45 60.60 7.33
C ILE A 61 -25.66 61.91 7.32
N GLU A 62 -25.27 62.36 6.14
CA GLU A 62 -24.60 63.64 5.91
C GLU A 62 -25.63 64.70 5.47
N HIS A 63 -25.39 65.97 5.80
CA HIS A 63 -26.33 67.08 5.56
C HIS A 63 -26.71 67.29 4.08
N THR A 64 -25.92 66.70 3.18
CA THR A 64 -26.12 66.63 1.72
C THR A 64 -27.21 65.65 1.30
N GLY A 65 -27.75 64.82 2.21
CA GLY A 65 -28.64 63.70 1.90
C GLY A 65 -27.91 62.39 1.58
N GLU A 66 -26.57 62.38 1.66
CA GLU A 66 -25.78 61.17 1.49
C GLU A 66 -25.89 60.27 2.73
N MET A 67 -26.25 59.00 2.51
CA MET A 67 -26.44 57.99 3.56
C MET A 67 -25.37 56.90 3.43
N LEU A 68 -24.78 56.50 4.57
CA LEU A 68 -23.78 55.45 4.68
C LEU A 68 -24.21 54.43 5.74
N TRP A 69 -24.32 53.17 5.34
CA TRP A 69 -24.66 52.05 6.21
C TRP A 69 -23.66 50.92 6.05
N VAL A 70 -23.14 50.42 7.19
CA VAL A 70 -22.10 49.38 7.24
C VAL A 70 -22.45 48.36 8.34
N PRO A 71 -23.51 47.55 8.15
CA PRO A 71 -23.90 46.53 9.12
C PRO A 71 -22.92 45.35 9.07
N PRO A 72 -22.40 44.85 10.21
CA PRO A 72 -21.58 43.64 10.21
C PRO A 72 -22.47 42.40 10.03
N ALA A 73 -22.09 41.53 9.09
CA ALA A 73 -22.90 40.36 8.72
C ALA A 73 -22.04 39.08 8.60
N ILE A 74 -22.54 38.00 9.18
CA ILE A 74 -22.00 36.64 8.98
C ILE A 74 -22.88 35.94 7.96
N TYR A 75 -22.42 35.87 6.72
CA TYR A 75 -23.14 35.21 5.65
C TYR A 75 -22.71 33.76 5.48
N LYS A 76 -23.67 32.91 5.10
CA LYS A 76 -23.45 31.52 4.68
C LYS A 76 -23.90 31.35 3.23
N SER A 77 -22.98 31.47 2.29
CA SER A 77 -23.26 31.30 0.86
C SER A 77 -23.22 29.83 0.43
N SER A 78 -24.11 29.46 -0.49
CA SER A 78 -24.05 28.22 -1.26
C SER A 78 -22.98 28.34 -2.35
N CYS A 79 -22.13 27.32 -2.45
CA CYS A 79 -21.01 27.25 -3.39
C CYS A 79 -20.80 25.78 -3.78
N THR A 80 -20.66 25.51 -5.07
CA THR A 80 -20.31 24.20 -5.61
C THR A 80 -18.81 23.95 -5.44
N ILE A 81 -18.44 22.85 -4.79
CA ILE A 81 -17.05 22.47 -4.58
C ILE A 81 -16.61 21.54 -5.71
N ASP A 82 -15.57 21.91 -6.45
CA ASP A 82 -14.90 20.98 -7.37
C ASP A 82 -13.87 20.14 -6.61
N VAL A 83 -14.04 18.83 -6.66
CA VAL A 83 -13.20 17.89 -5.91
C VAL A 83 -12.14 17.23 -6.79
N GLU A 84 -12.07 17.52 -8.09
CA GLU A 84 -11.23 16.79 -9.04
C GLU A 84 -9.77 16.75 -8.59
N TYR A 85 -9.17 17.88 -8.20
CA TYR A 85 -7.76 17.98 -7.81
C TYR A 85 -7.51 17.96 -6.30
N PHE A 86 -8.52 17.64 -5.47
CA PHE A 86 -8.38 17.57 -4.02
C PHE A 86 -7.17 16.70 -3.60
N PRO A 87 -6.31 17.14 -2.65
CA PRO A 87 -6.39 18.36 -1.83
C PRO A 87 -5.67 19.58 -2.44
N PHE A 88 -5.20 19.51 -3.68
CA PHE A 88 -4.53 20.60 -4.41
C PHE A 88 -5.54 21.48 -5.17
N ASP A 89 -6.76 21.55 -4.66
CA ASP A 89 -7.91 22.20 -5.28
C ASP A 89 -7.94 23.73 -5.08
N GLU A 90 -8.42 24.41 -6.12
CA GLU A 90 -8.90 25.79 -6.05
C GLU A 90 -10.43 25.77 -6.08
N GLN A 91 -11.05 26.70 -5.36
CA GLN A 91 -12.50 26.88 -5.34
C GLN A 91 -12.83 28.34 -5.68
N VAL A 92 -13.86 28.53 -6.51
CA VAL A 92 -14.41 29.85 -6.82
C VAL A 92 -15.81 29.93 -6.22
N CYS A 93 -15.94 30.63 -5.09
CA CYS A 93 -17.22 30.79 -4.41
C CYS A 93 -17.76 32.21 -4.60
N ALA A 94 -18.86 32.33 -5.34
CA ALA A 94 -19.56 33.60 -5.49
C ALA A 94 -20.35 34.00 -4.23
N MET A 95 -20.42 35.29 -3.95
CA MET A 95 -21.42 35.90 -3.07
C MET A 95 -22.23 36.91 -3.89
N ILE A 96 -23.51 36.59 -4.13
CA ILE A 96 -24.39 37.36 -5.02
C ILE A 96 -25.32 38.24 -4.19
N PHE A 97 -25.09 39.54 -4.24
CA PHE A 97 -25.90 40.55 -3.58
C PHE A 97 -26.84 41.25 -4.56
N GLY A 98 -28.04 41.59 -4.10
CA GLY A 98 -29.01 42.40 -4.82
C GLY A 98 -30.18 42.78 -3.95
N SER A 99 -31.02 43.72 -4.40
CA SER A 99 -32.32 43.97 -3.79
C SER A 99 -33.23 42.75 -3.94
N TRP A 100 -34.08 42.49 -2.95
CA TRP A 100 -35.12 41.46 -3.01
C TRP A 100 -36.43 41.97 -3.60
N THR A 101 -36.78 43.23 -3.29
CA THR A 101 -38.07 43.86 -3.61
C THR A 101 -38.04 44.78 -4.83
N PHE A 102 -36.90 45.45 -5.10
CA PHE A 102 -36.76 46.41 -6.19
C PHE A 102 -36.17 45.81 -7.46
N ASN A 103 -36.66 46.30 -8.60
CA ASN A 103 -36.24 45.88 -9.93
C ASN A 103 -35.04 46.70 -10.46
N GLN A 104 -34.54 46.28 -11.63
CA GLN A 104 -33.35 46.85 -12.28
C GLN A 104 -33.51 48.35 -12.61
N ASP A 105 -34.74 48.78 -12.87
CA ASP A 105 -35.09 50.17 -13.22
C ASP A 105 -35.31 51.07 -11.98
N GLU A 106 -35.46 50.48 -10.79
CA GLU A 106 -35.72 51.18 -9.52
C GLU A 106 -34.41 51.34 -8.71
N VAL A 107 -33.64 50.26 -8.57
CA VAL A 107 -32.37 50.23 -7.83
C VAL A 107 -31.24 49.72 -8.73
N THR A 108 -30.32 50.62 -9.07
CA THR A 108 -29.08 50.30 -9.81
C THR A 108 -27.89 50.21 -8.86
N ILE A 109 -27.25 49.05 -8.79
CA ILE A 109 -26.02 48.84 -8.03
C ILE A 109 -24.81 49.33 -8.83
N LYS A 110 -23.89 50.02 -8.15
CA LYS A 110 -22.62 50.51 -8.70
C LYS A 110 -21.49 50.20 -7.73
N TYR A 111 -20.26 50.10 -8.25
CA TYR A 111 -19.06 49.98 -7.44
C TYR A 111 -18.85 51.24 -6.58
N LEU A 112 -18.56 51.07 -5.30
CA LEU A 112 -18.24 52.17 -4.40
C LEU A 112 -16.89 52.77 -4.80
N MET A 113 -16.86 54.06 -5.16
CA MET A 113 -15.65 54.75 -5.65
C MET A 113 -14.94 54.02 -6.81
N GLY A 114 -15.68 53.34 -7.69
CA GLY A 114 -15.12 52.60 -8.82
C GLY A 114 -14.46 51.25 -8.48
N LYS A 115 -14.22 50.95 -7.19
CA LYS A 115 -13.52 49.75 -6.72
C LYS A 115 -14.27 48.47 -7.08
N ARG A 116 -13.63 47.61 -7.87
CA ARG A 116 -14.13 46.29 -8.27
C ARG A 116 -13.61 45.20 -7.34
N GLN A 117 -12.39 45.34 -6.83
CA GLN A 117 -11.82 44.41 -5.85
C GLN A 117 -12.41 44.65 -4.45
N VAL A 118 -12.55 43.57 -3.66
CA VAL A 118 -12.91 43.68 -2.24
C VAL A 118 -11.72 44.21 -1.43
N GLU A 119 -11.98 45.15 -0.52
CA GLU A 119 -10.95 45.65 0.40
C GLU A 119 -10.57 44.60 1.45
N LEU A 120 -9.30 44.23 1.49
CA LEU A 120 -8.76 43.20 2.40
C LEU A 120 -7.97 43.80 3.57
N ASN A 121 -8.27 45.06 3.94
CA ASN A 121 -7.52 45.80 4.96
C ASN A 121 -7.47 45.05 6.30
N ASP A 122 -8.64 44.68 6.82
CA ASP A 122 -8.83 43.91 8.06
C ASP A 122 -8.91 42.37 7.82
N TYR A 123 -8.33 41.87 6.73
CA TYR A 123 -8.34 40.44 6.43
C TYR A 123 -7.49 39.64 7.42
N SER A 124 -8.12 38.68 8.10
CA SER A 124 -7.44 37.68 8.93
C SER A 124 -7.23 36.37 8.15
N PRO A 125 -6.00 35.85 8.04
CA PRO A 125 -5.69 34.67 7.23
C PRO A 125 -6.28 33.39 7.83
N SER A 126 -6.86 32.54 6.98
CA SER A 126 -7.40 31.24 7.40
C SER A 126 -6.32 30.18 7.55
N GLY A 127 -6.50 29.26 8.51
CA GLY A 127 -5.64 28.09 8.68
C GLY A 127 -5.85 26.97 7.64
N ILE A 128 -6.91 27.06 6.82
CA ILE A 128 -7.31 26.00 5.87
C ILE A 128 -7.24 26.49 4.41
N TRP A 129 -7.44 27.79 4.18
CA TRP A 129 -7.59 28.38 2.86
C TRP A 129 -6.71 29.63 2.70
N ASP A 130 -6.15 29.78 1.52
CA ASP A 130 -5.46 30.99 1.06
C ASP A 130 -6.36 31.70 0.03
N VAL A 131 -6.55 33.01 0.19
CA VAL A 131 -7.34 33.84 -0.74
C VAL A 131 -6.44 34.33 -1.86
N MET A 132 -6.80 33.98 -3.10
CA MET A 132 -6.01 34.27 -4.31
C MET A 132 -6.42 35.59 -4.96
N GLU A 133 -7.73 35.81 -5.13
CA GLU A 133 -8.32 37.02 -5.72
C GLU A 133 -9.80 37.15 -5.33
N VAL A 134 -10.33 38.37 -5.28
CA VAL A 134 -11.74 38.63 -4.96
C VAL A 134 -12.36 39.74 -5.84
N PRO A 135 -12.48 39.51 -7.17
CA PRO A 135 -13.14 40.45 -8.07
C PRO A 135 -14.66 40.52 -7.84
N GLY A 136 -15.20 41.74 -7.89
CA GLY A 136 -16.61 42.06 -7.99
C GLY A 136 -17.05 42.28 -9.44
N GLU A 137 -18.17 41.67 -9.82
CA GLU A 137 -18.79 41.77 -11.13
C GLU A 137 -20.26 42.17 -11.04
N LEU A 138 -20.68 43.16 -11.83
CA LEU A 138 -22.08 43.57 -11.95
C LEU A 138 -22.82 42.62 -12.91
N ILE A 139 -23.85 41.95 -12.41
CA ILE A 139 -24.68 40.97 -13.14
C ILE A 139 -26.10 41.56 -13.33
N GLN A 140 -26.88 40.99 -14.26
CA GLN A 140 -28.29 41.33 -14.50
C GLN A 140 -28.50 42.84 -14.70
N LYS A 141 -27.85 43.41 -15.72
CA LYS A 141 -27.89 44.85 -16.06
C LYS A 141 -27.61 45.80 -14.87
N LYS A 142 -26.72 45.41 -13.94
CA LYS A 142 -26.36 46.17 -12.72
C LYS A 142 -27.44 46.19 -11.62
N SER A 143 -28.40 45.27 -11.67
CA SER A 143 -29.33 45.01 -10.55
C SER A 143 -28.71 44.17 -9.44
N LYS A 144 -27.67 43.40 -9.75
CA LYS A 144 -26.95 42.53 -8.79
C LYS A 144 -25.45 42.69 -8.92
N ILE A 145 -24.73 42.42 -7.84
CA ILE A 145 -23.27 42.35 -7.80
C ILE A 145 -22.83 40.99 -7.23
N ALA A 146 -21.89 40.33 -7.89
CA ALA A 146 -21.31 39.08 -7.43
C ALA A 146 -19.83 39.27 -7.13
N TYR A 147 -19.42 38.95 -5.90
CA TYR A 147 -18.00 38.86 -5.54
C TYR A 147 -17.55 37.41 -5.70
N GLN A 148 -16.65 37.14 -6.63
CA GLN A 148 -16.09 35.80 -6.85
C GLN A 148 -14.89 35.61 -5.93
N ILE A 149 -15.05 34.91 -4.81
CA ILE A 149 -13.95 34.64 -3.88
C ILE A 149 -13.20 33.41 -4.36
N LYS A 150 -12.01 33.59 -4.92
CA LYS A 150 -11.14 32.48 -5.33
C LYS A 150 -10.20 32.11 -4.19
N ILE A 151 -10.26 30.86 -3.77
CA ILE A 151 -9.49 30.33 -2.64
C ILE A 151 -8.74 29.05 -3.04
N ARG A 152 -7.51 28.87 -2.54
CA ARG A 152 -6.68 27.67 -2.71
C ARG A 152 -6.53 26.95 -1.37
N ARG A 153 -6.57 25.62 -1.35
CA ARG A 153 -6.48 24.83 -0.11
C ARG A 153 -5.05 24.73 0.43
N LYS A 154 -4.88 24.79 1.74
CA LYS A 154 -3.63 24.42 2.44
C LYS A 154 -3.47 22.91 2.49
N THR A 155 -2.54 22.38 1.71
CA THR A 155 -2.37 20.94 1.46
C THR A 155 -1.65 20.18 2.58
N LEU A 156 -0.82 20.86 3.39
CA LEU A 156 0.12 20.24 4.35
C LEU A 156 -0.52 19.19 5.26
N PHE A 157 -1.68 19.49 5.85
CA PHE A 157 -2.42 18.56 6.72
C PHE A 157 -2.77 17.25 5.99
N TYR A 158 -3.30 17.37 4.77
CA TYR A 158 -3.66 16.24 3.91
C TYR A 158 -2.44 15.50 3.39
N THR A 159 -1.33 16.21 3.14
CA THR A 159 -0.06 15.57 2.74
C THR A 159 0.47 14.65 3.85
N MET A 160 0.46 15.12 5.10
CA MET A 160 0.97 14.35 6.24
C MET A 160 0.06 13.16 6.63
N ILE A 161 -1.26 13.30 6.49
CA ILE A 161 -2.24 12.30 6.99
C ILE A 161 -2.78 11.39 5.88
N LEU A 162 -2.87 11.85 4.63
CA LEU A 162 -3.35 11.05 3.50
C LEU A 162 -2.20 10.58 2.61
N ILE A 163 -1.39 11.51 2.09
CA ILE A 163 -0.40 11.18 1.05
C ILE A 163 0.73 10.31 1.61
N ILE A 164 1.41 10.75 2.68
CA ILE A 164 2.55 10.01 3.25
C ILE A 164 2.16 8.59 3.68
N PRO A 165 1.08 8.35 4.45
CA PRO A 165 0.68 6.99 4.82
C PRO A 165 0.30 6.12 3.61
N THR A 166 -0.36 6.67 2.58
CA THR A 166 -0.70 5.90 1.37
C THR A 166 0.56 5.47 0.61
N VAL A 167 1.52 6.39 0.45
CA VAL A 167 2.81 6.10 -0.21
C VAL A 167 3.60 5.07 0.58
N LEU A 168 3.69 5.20 1.92
CA LEU A 168 4.34 4.20 2.77
C LEU A 168 3.67 2.83 2.69
N MET A 169 2.33 2.76 2.69
CA MET A 169 1.59 1.50 2.52
C MET A 169 1.84 0.85 1.16
N ALA A 170 1.98 1.65 0.09
CA ALA A 170 2.35 1.14 -1.24
C ALA A 170 3.80 0.60 -1.29
N PHE A 171 4.73 1.22 -0.56
CA PHE A 171 6.09 0.67 -0.42
C PHE A 171 6.12 -0.60 0.46
N LEU A 172 5.34 -0.66 1.54
CA LEU A 172 5.25 -1.85 2.39
C LEU A 172 4.67 -3.06 1.65
N SER A 173 3.68 -2.87 0.78
CA SER A 173 3.14 -3.98 -0.01
C SER A 173 4.14 -4.50 -1.05
N MET A 174 5.03 -3.65 -1.58
CA MET A 174 6.16 -4.09 -2.40
C MET A 174 7.19 -4.90 -1.59
N MET A 175 7.47 -4.55 -0.33
CA MET A 175 8.44 -5.28 0.51
C MET A 175 8.06 -6.75 0.72
N VAL A 176 6.78 -7.13 0.57
CA VAL A 176 6.32 -8.53 0.62
C VAL A 176 6.98 -9.38 -0.48
N PHE A 177 7.26 -8.81 -1.66
CA PHE A 177 7.98 -9.48 -2.75
C PHE A 177 9.51 -9.51 -2.60
N TYR A 178 10.05 -8.86 -1.56
CA TYR A 178 11.47 -8.92 -1.20
C TYR A 178 11.76 -10.05 -0.19
N LEU A 179 10.81 -10.32 0.70
CA LEU A 179 10.93 -11.34 1.75
C LEU A 179 10.82 -12.75 1.15
N PRO A 180 11.78 -13.67 1.42
CA PRO A 180 11.73 -15.04 0.89
C PRO A 180 10.58 -15.84 1.49
N ALA A 181 9.94 -16.70 0.69
CA ALA A 181 8.89 -17.61 1.15
C ALA A 181 9.38 -18.74 2.10
N GLU A 182 10.69 -18.79 2.37
CA GLU A 182 11.27 -19.59 3.46
C GLU A 182 10.91 -19.05 4.84
N ALA A 183 10.68 -17.74 4.97
CA ALA A 183 10.15 -17.14 6.19
C ALA A 183 8.63 -17.30 6.25
N SER A 184 8.14 -17.99 7.28
CA SER A 184 6.69 -18.12 7.57
C SER A 184 6.00 -16.76 7.77
N GLU A 185 6.77 -15.73 8.16
CA GLU A 185 6.31 -14.36 8.37
C GLU A 185 5.74 -13.68 7.11
N LYS A 186 6.05 -14.16 5.90
CA LYS A 186 5.56 -13.57 4.64
C LYS A 186 4.04 -13.52 4.55
N ILE A 187 3.36 -14.55 5.07
CA ILE A 187 1.88 -14.61 5.10
C ILE A 187 1.33 -13.60 6.12
N THR A 188 1.91 -13.56 7.33
CA THR A 188 1.50 -12.66 8.41
C THR A 188 1.66 -11.19 8.01
N LEU A 189 2.75 -10.84 7.33
CA LEU A 189 3.00 -9.50 6.80
C LEU A 189 1.94 -9.11 5.75
N ALA A 190 1.64 -9.99 4.80
CA ALA A 190 0.64 -9.73 3.76
C ALA A 190 -0.78 -9.52 4.33
N ILE A 191 -1.18 -10.33 5.31
CA ILE A 191 -2.49 -10.20 5.99
C ILE A 191 -2.56 -8.92 6.84
N SER A 192 -1.48 -8.59 7.56
CA SER A 192 -1.41 -7.34 8.35
C SER A 192 -1.52 -6.10 7.46
N ILE A 193 -0.87 -6.10 6.28
CA ILE A 193 -0.96 -5.01 5.30
C ILE A 193 -2.38 -4.87 4.75
N LEU A 194 -3.06 -5.99 4.43
CA LEU A 194 -4.47 -5.97 4.01
C LEU A 194 -5.37 -5.32 5.07
N LEU A 195 -5.25 -5.73 6.33
CA LEU A 195 -6.07 -5.19 7.42
C LEU A 195 -5.80 -3.69 7.64
N ALA A 196 -4.53 -3.28 7.67
CA ALA A 196 -4.15 -1.88 7.81
C ALA A 196 -4.68 -1.02 6.64
N LEU A 197 -4.66 -1.54 5.41
CA LEU A 197 -5.18 -0.86 4.23
C LEU A 197 -6.70 -0.67 4.28
N VAL A 198 -7.46 -1.69 4.74
CA VAL A 198 -8.92 -1.56 4.92
C VAL A 198 -9.24 -0.51 5.99
N VAL A 199 -8.54 -0.54 7.13
CA VAL A 199 -8.73 0.46 8.21
C VAL A 199 -8.38 1.86 7.72
N PHE A 200 -7.29 2.02 6.96
CA PHE A 200 -6.92 3.30 6.37
C PHE A 200 -7.97 3.81 5.37
N LEU A 201 -8.48 2.95 4.48
CA LEU A 201 -9.55 3.33 3.53
C LEU A 201 -10.83 3.81 4.26
N LEU A 202 -11.20 3.15 5.37
CA LEU A 202 -12.33 3.56 6.23
C LEU A 202 -12.09 4.87 7.00
N LEU A 203 -10.83 5.26 7.23
CA LEU A 203 -10.49 6.58 7.76
C LEU A 203 -10.61 7.65 6.68
N VAL A 204 -10.06 7.40 5.48
CA VAL A 204 -10.04 8.39 4.40
C VAL A 204 -11.45 8.65 3.83
N SER A 205 -12.35 7.65 3.83
CA SER A 205 -13.75 7.84 3.40
C SER A 205 -14.55 8.83 4.27
N LYS A 206 -14.06 9.18 5.47
CA LYS A 206 -14.63 10.25 6.32
C LYS A 206 -14.05 11.64 6.04
N ILE A 207 -12.91 11.71 5.36
CA ILE A 207 -12.16 12.94 5.07
C ILE A 207 -12.48 13.44 3.66
N LEU A 208 -12.70 12.52 2.72
CA LEU A 208 -13.18 12.85 1.37
C LEU A 208 -14.67 13.28 1.42
N PRO A 209 -15.05 14.39 0.76
CA PRO A 209 -16.45 14.79 0.69
C PRO A 209 -17.27 13.76 -0.13
N PRO A 210 -18.48 13.39 0.31
CA PRO A 210 -19.35 12.48 -0.43
C PRO A 210 -19.97 13.21 -1.64
N THR A 211 -19.26 13.21 -2.75
CA THR A 211 -19.67 13.86 -4.02
C THR A 211 -19.70 12.85 -5.16
N SER A 212 -20.75 12.87 -5.97
CA SER A 212 -20.95 11.96 -7.11
C SER A 212 -20.62 12.56 -8.48
N SER A 213 -20.40 13.88 -8.56
CA SER A 213 -20.19 14.60 -9.83
C SER A 213 -18.86 14.28 -10.50
N THR A 214 -17.77 14.28 -9.73
CA THR A 214 -16.41 13.97 -10.19
C THR A 214 -15.69 13.13 -9.12
N ILE A 215 -14.83 12.19 -9.57
CA ILE A 215 -14.04 11.37 -8.64
C ILE A 215 -12.74 12.13 -8.31
N PRO A 216 -12.46 12.42 -7.03
CA PRO A 216 -11.23 13.12 -6.63
C PRO A 216 -9.94 12.42 -7.08
N LEU A 217 -8.89 13.18 -7.35
CA LEU A 217 -7.57 12.64 -7.71
C LEU A 217 -7.02 11.69 -6.64
N MET A 218 -7.17 12.04 -5.35
CA MET A 218 -6.83 11.12 -4.26
C MET A 218 -7.69 9.87 -4.24
N ALA A 219 -8.98 9.94 -4.62
CA ALA A 219 -9.82 8.75 -4.72
C ALA A 219 -9.39 7.84 -5.88
N LYS A 220 -9.01 8.42 -7.03
CA LYS A 220 -8.37 7.69 -8.15
C LYS A 220 -7.07 6.99 -7.69
N TYR A 221 -6.22 7.69 -6.92
CA TYR A 221 -4.99 7.13 -6.34
C TYR A 221 -5.25 5.98 -5.36
N LEU A 222 -6.14 6.20 -4.38
CA LEU A 222 -6.49 5.19 -3.38
C LEU A 222 -7.13 3.96 -4.02
N LEU A 223 -7.96 4.13 -5.05
CA LEU A 223 -8.53 3.03 -5.83
C LEU A 223 -7.45 2.25 -6.59
N MET A 224 -6.51 2.94 -7.25
CA MET A 224 -5.36 2.28 -7.89
C MET A 224 -4.55 1.48 -6.86
N THR A 225 -4.19 2.09 -5.74
CA THR A 225 -3.43 1.44 -4.66
C THR A 225 -4.20 0.25 -4.08
N PHE A 226 -5.52 0.38 -3.88
CA PHE A 226 -6.38 -0.70 -3.39
C PHE A 226 -6.38 -1.91 -4.33
N VAL A 227 -6.61 -1.68 -5.63
CA VAL A 227 -6.59 -2.74 -6.66
C VAL A 227 -5.20 -3.39 -6.74
N MET A 228 -4.13 -2.60 -6.75
CA MET A 228 -2.75 -3.12 -6.76
C MET A 228 -2.47 -4.00 -5.54
N ASN A 229 -2.92 -3.60 -4.35
CA ASN A 229 -2.75 -4.41 -3.13
C ASN A 229 -3.54 -5.72 -3.17
N ILE A 230 -4.77 -5.74 -3.71
CA ILE A 230 -5.52 -6.99 -3.90
C ILE A 230 -4.75 -7.94 -4.84
N ILE A 231 -4.23 -7.43 -5.96
CA ILE A 231 -3.44 -8.24 -6.89
C ILE A 231 -2.16 -8.75 -6.20
N THR A 232 -1.46 -7.92 -5.41
CA THR A 232 -0.31 -8.35 -4.58
C THR A 232 -0.66 -9.53 -3.68
N ILE A 233 -1.80 -9.50 -2.99
CA ILE A 233 -2.22 -10.55 -2.07
C ILE A 233 -2.55 -11.86 -2.82
N VAL A 234 -3.30 -11.79 -3.92
CA VAL A 234 -3.60 -12.96 -4.75
C VAL A 234 -2.31 -13.57 -5.31
N VAL A 235 -1.39 -12.74 -5.81
CA VAL A 235 -0.14 -13.20 -6.42
C VAL A 235 0.83 -13.77 -5.38
N THR A 236 0.91 -13.19 -4.17
CA THR A 236 1.73 -13.76 -3.08
C THR A 236 1.23 -15.14 -2.64
N VAL A 237 -0.08 -15.36 -2.58
CA VAL A 237 -0.65 -16.71 -2.36
C VAL A 237 -0.25 -17.69 -3.48
N ILE A 238 -0.22 -17.25 -4.74
CA ILE A 238 0.26 -18.06 -5.87
C ILE A 238 1.77 -18.38 -5.74
N ILE A 239 2.60 -17.40 -5.37
CA ILE A 239 4.05 -17.61 -5.13
C ILE A 239 4.27 -18.65 -4.03
N ILE A 240 3.51 -18.56 -2.93
CA ILE A 240 3.57 -19.51 -1.82
C ILE A 240 3.13 -20.91 -2.27
N ASN A 241 2.05 -21.01 -3.07
CA ASN A 241 1.63 -22.28 -3.65
C ASN A 241 2.74 -22.90 -4.51
N VAL A 242 3.43 -22.11 -5.34
CA VAL A 242 4.54 -22.57 -6.19
C VAL A 242 5.77 -22.95 -5.36
N TYR A 243 6.10 -22.19 -4.31
CA TYR A 243 7.22 -22.45 -3.40
C TYR A 243 7.07 -23.81 -2.67
N PHE A 244 5.86 -24.16 -2.24
CA PHE A 244 5.58 -25.45 -1.57
C PHE A 244 5.34 -26.62 -2.55
N ARG A 245 5.53 -26.46 -3.87
CA ARG A 245 5.41 -27.60 -4.82
C ARG A 245 6.54 -28.61 -4.62
N GLY A 246 6.15 -29.87 -4.53
CA GLY A 246 7.06 -31.00 -4.43
C GLY A 246 6.92 -31.95 -5.62
N PRO A 247 7.95 -32.74 -5.94
CA PRO A 247 7.91 -33.76 -7.00
C PRO A 247 6.85 -34.86 -6.79
N THR A 248 6.32 -35.02 -5.56
CA THR A 248 5.21 -35.94 -5.27
C THR A 248 3.84 -35.41 -5.67
N THR A 249 3.66 -34.08 -5.75
CA THR A 249 2.37 -33.45 -6.07
C THR A 249 2.34 -32.84 -7.46
N HIS A 250 3.47 -32.32 -7.95
CA HIS A 250 3.56 -31.62 -9.23
C HIS A 250 4.84 -31.98 -10.00
N SER A 251 4.68 -32.45 -11.24
CA SER A 251 5.77 -32.51 -12.21
C SER A 251 6.02 -31.12 -12.82
N MET A 252 7.27 -30.71 -12.92
CA MET A 252 7.63 -29.41 -13.51
C MET A 252 7.66 -29.50 -15.04
N PRO A 253 6.74 -28.83 -15.77
CA PRO A 253 6.66 -28.93 -17.22
C PRO A 253 7.87 -28.24 -17.89
N MET A 254 8.24 -28.72 -19.08
CA MET A 254 9.45 -28.27 -19.77
C MET A 254 9.47 -26.77 -20.08
N TRP A 255 8.31 -26.15 -20.33
CA TRP A 255 8.22 -24.71 -20.55
C TRP A 255 8.59 -23.89 -19.30
N VAL A 256 8.19 -24.32 -18.10
CA VAL A 256 8.59 -23.67 -16.83
C VAL A 256 10.11 -23.73 -16.66
N LYS A 257 10.73 -24.87 -17.02
CA LYS A 257 12.19 -25.02 -16.98
C LYS A 257 12.88 -24.03 -17.93
N SER A 258 12.43 -23.94 -19.17
CA SER A 258 13.02 -23.04 -20.17
C SER A 258 12.84 -21.56 -19.80
N VAL A 259 11.66 -21.16 -19.32
CA VAL A 259 11.34 -19.76 -19.00
C VAL A 259 11.96 -19.32 -17.67
N PHE A 260 11.67 -20.02 -16.57
CA PHE A 260 12.05 -19.59 -15.22
C PHE A 260 13.44 -20.03 -14.76
N LEU A 261 14.02 -21.11 -15.32
CA LEU A 261 15.40 -21.53 -15.03
C LEU A 261 16.39 -21.22 -16.16
N GLY A 262 15.92 -20.73 -17.31
CA GLY A 262 16.73 -20.33 -18.46
C GLY A 262 16.70 -18.82 -18.72
N TYR A 263 15.62 -18.33 -19.33
CA TYR A 263 15.53 -16.94 -19.83
C TYR A 263 15.41 -15.88 -18.73
N LEU A 264 14.47 -16.04 -17.78
CA LEU A 264 14.18 -15.01 -16.77
C LEU A 264 15.35 -14.71 -15.80
N PRO A 265 16.11 -15.68 -15.29
CA PRO A 265 17.26 -15.39 -14.43
C PRO A 265 18.34 -14.55 -15.12
N LEU A 266 18.50 -14.72 -16.44
CA LEU A 266 19.43 -13.94 -17.25
C LEU A 266 19.00 -12.47 -17.36
N PHE A 267 17.70 -12.24 -17.59
CA PHE A 267 17.10 -10.90 -17.64
C PHE A 267 17.11 -10.20 -16.27
N LEU A 268 16.88 -10.95 -15.18
CA LEU A 268 16.81 -10.45 -13.80
C LEU A 268 18.18 -10.45 -13.08
N MET A 269 19.29 -10.68 -13.80
CA MET A 269 20.66 -10.73 -13.28
C MET A 269 20.86 -11.68 -12.08
N MET A 270 20.09 -12.77 -11.99
CA MET A 270 20.17 -13.73 -10.89
C MET A 270 21.13 -14.89 -11.17
N GLN A 271 22.09 -15.11 -10.28
CA GLN A 271 23.04 -16.21 -10.37
C GLN A 271 22.46 -17.51 -9.78
N ARG A 272 22.47 -18.59 -10.57
CA ARG A 272 21.96 -19.90 -10.14
C ARG A 272 23.01 -20.67 -9.30
N PRO A 273 22.75 -21.00 -8.02
CA PRO A 273 23.77 -21.55 -7.10
C PRO A 273 24.29 -22.94 -7.50
N HIS A 274 23.44 -23.79 -8.09
CA HIS A 274 23.78 -25.17 -8.50
C HIS A 274 24.90 -25.31 -9.53
N THR A 275 25.30 -24.21 -10.19
CA THR A 275 26.31 -24.24 -11.25
C THR A 275 27.72 -24.52 -10.71
N GLU A 276 28.03 -24.08 -9.49
CA GLU A 276 29.38 -24.17 -8.93
C GLU A 276 29.71 -25.53 -8.30
N GLU A 277 28.74 -26.24 -7.70
CA GLU A 277 28.96 -27.62 -7.24
C GLU A 277 29.24 -28.58 -8.41
N TYR A 278 28.49 -28.46 -9.50
CA TYR A 278 28.66 -29.31 -10.69
C TYR A 278 30.03 -29.03 -11.35
N LYS A 279 30.47 -27.76 -11.39
CA LYS A 279 31.83 -27.38 -11.81
C LYS A 279 32.90 -27.87 -10.84
N LYS A 280 32.70 -27.80 -9.51
CA LYS A 280 33.64 -28.33 -8.50
C LYS A 280 33.81 -29.85 -8.62
N LYS A 281 32.72 -30.62 -8.73
CA LYS A 281 32.77 -32.07 -8.96
C LYS A 281 33.46 -32.43 -10.28
N LYS A 282 33.22 -31.67 -11.36
CA LYS A 282 33.92 -31.87 -12.65
C LYS A 282 35.41 -31.49 -12.59
N ARG A 283 35.79 -30.46 -11.82
CA ARG A 283 37.20 -30.11 -11.55
C ARG A 283 37.90 -31.18 -10.70
N ALA A 284 37.24 -31.71 -9.67
CA ALA A 284 37.78 -32.81 -8.85
C ALA A 284 37.97 -34.10 -9.67
N SER A 285 37.00 -34.46 -10.52
CA SER A 285 37.08 -35.63 -11.40
C SER A 285 38.12 -35.52 -12.50
N ASN A 286 38.50 -34.31 -12.93
CA ASN A 286 39.58 -34.11 -13.91
C ASN A 286 40.97 -34.02 -13.25
N GLY A 287 41.04 -33.78 -11.94
CA GLY A 287 42.31 -33.69 -11.20
C GLY A 287 42.98 -35.04 -10.91
N SER A 288 42.21 -36.13 -10.87
CA SER A 288 42.70 -37.47 -10.50
C SER A 288 43.43 -38.24 -11.61
N ASN A 289 43.39 -37.77 -12.86
CA ASN A 289 43.96 -38.49 -14.02
C ASN A 289 45.38 -38.03 -14.43
N SER A 290 46.09 -37.25 -13.61
CA SER A 290 47.38 -36.64 -14.00
C SER A 290 48.53 -36.84 -12.99
N HIS A 291 48.42 -37.81 -12.07
CA HIS A 291 49.53 -38.18 -11.16
C HIS A 291 49.74 -39.69 -11.10
N ASN A 292 50.22 -40.24 -12.21
CA ASN A 292 50.82 -41.56 -12.22
C ASN A 292 52.04 -41.61 -13.15
N ASN A 293 53.08 -40.81 -12.82
CA ASN A 293 54.45 -41.18 -13.19
C ASN A 293 55.55 -40.48 -12.36
N SER A 294 56.60 -41.26 -12.06
CA SER A 294 57.93 -40.88 -11.58
C SER A 294 58.23 -40.74 -10.05
N LYS A 295 59.22 -41.54 -9.62
CA LYS A 295 60.31 -41.25 -8.65
C LYS A 295 60.08 -41.35 -7.11
N ARG A 296 60.06 -42.60 -6.63
CA ARG A 296 61.04 -43.26 -5.71
C ARG A 296 62.12 -42.37 -4.99
N ARG A 297 62.34 -42.64 -3.66
CA ARG A 297 63.34 -42.10 -2.68
C ARG A 297 62.93 -40.75 -2.02
N LYS A 298 63.22 -40.43 -0.73
CA LYS A 298 63.96 -41.11 0.37
C LYS A 298 63.61 -40.51 1.77
N SER A 299 63.75 -41.31 2.84
CA SER A 299 64.27 -40.95 4.20
C SER A 299 63.54 -40.04 5.21
N GLN A 300 63.09 -40.66 6.32
CA GLN A 300 63.14 -40.29 7.76
C GLN A 300 63.26 -38.84 8.30
N ARG A 301 62.28 -38.52 9.19
CA ARG A 301 62.38 -38.12 10.62
C ARG A 301 62.97 -36.74 11.03
N SER A 302 62.10 -35.90 11.63
CA SER A 302 62.24 -35.42 13.04
C SER A 302 60.91 -34.87 13.58
N GLU A 303 60.69 -35.00 14.89
CA GLU A 303 59.63 -34.35 15.67
C GLU A 303 60.03 -32.91 16.06
N MET A 304 59.07 -32.00 16.29
CA MET A 304 58.83 -31.35 17.60
C MET A 304 57.69 -30.31 17.53
N THR A 305 56.95 -30.20 18.63
CA THR A 305 55.71 -29.43 18.92
C THR A 305 55.73 -27.91 18.72
N SER A 306 54.57 -27.29 18.40
CA SER A 306 53.81 -26.36 19.29
C SER A 306 52.52 -25.82 18.62
N GLY A 307 51.61 -25.23 19.41
CA GLY A 307 50.27 -24.75 18.98
C GLY A 307 50.26 -23.50 18.09
N LEU A 308 49.13 -22.87 17.77
CA LEU A 308 47.82 -22.82 18.45
C LEU A 308 46.71 -22.48 17.42
N GLY A 309 45.48 -22.97 17.59
CA GLY A 309 44.36 -22.63 16.68
C GLY A 309 43.00 -23.03 17.24
N HIS A 310 42.22 -22.05 17.71
CA HIS A 310 41.01 -22.25 18.51
C HIS A 310 39.87 -23.02 17.81
N TYR A 311 39.17 -23.83 18.61
CA TYR A 311 37.82 -24.33 18.37
C TYR A 311 36.95 -24.00 19.59
N ALA A 312 35.82 -23.32 19.39
CA ALA A 312 34.64 -23.25 20.28
C ALA A 312 33.55 -22.35 19.62
N PRO A 313 32.27 -22.40 20.03
CA PRO A 313 31.43 -23.59 19.98
C PRO A 313 29.96 -23.31 19.54
N GLY A 314 29.24 -24.37 19.16
CA GLY A 314 27.80 -24.51 19.41
C GLY A 314 26.82 -23.96 18.36
N GLU A 315 26.06 -24.87 17.75
CA GLU A 315 24.60 -24.75 17.71
C GLU A 315 23.96 -26.16 17.73
N PHE A 316 22.71 -26.24 18.18
CA PHE A 316 22.07 -27.43 18.72
C PHE A 316 21.11 -28.06 17.69
N ILE A 317 21.24 -29.36 17.40
CA ILE A 317 20.21 -30.09 16.64
C ILE A 317 19.38 -30.92 17.62
N GLU A 318 18.19 -30.39 17.90
CA GLU A 318 17.14 -31.05 18.65
C GLU A 318 16.53 -32.18 17.80
N MET A 319 16.69 -33.44 18.23
CA MET A 319 16.05 -34.59 17.58
C MET A 319 14.69 -34.85 18.23
N ASN A 320 13.63 -34.36 17.59
CA ASN A 320 12.26 -34.74 17.96
C ASN A 320 11.98 -36.20 17.56
N GLU A 321 11.44 -36.99 18.48
CA GLU A 321 11.08 -38.37 18.25
C GLU A 321 9.84 -38.48 17.36
N THR A 322 9.88 -39.28 16.29
CA THR A 322 8.80 -40.21 15.91
C THR A 322 9.21 -41.11 14.74
N ASN A 323 8.87 -42.40 14.82
CA ASN A 323 8.95 -43.40 13.75
C ASN A 323 10.34 -43.74 13.19
N ILE A 324 11.21 -44.28 14.04
CA ILE A 324 12.25 -45.22 13.59
C ILE A 324 11.59 -46.58 13.33
N ALA A 325 11.34 -46.91 12.06
CA ALA A 325 10.99 -48.28 11.67
C ALA A 325 12.24 -49.17 11.82
N HIS A 326 12.26 -50.04 12.81
CA HIS A 326 13.39 -50.94 13.06
C HIS A 326 13.56 -51.99 11.95
N HIS A 327 14.80 -52.26 11.56
CA HIS A 327 15.15 -53.28 10.57
C HIS A 327 14.99 -54.70 11.18
N PRO A 328 14.42 -55.71 10.49
CA PRO A 328 13.96 -56.97 11.13
C PRO A 328 15.03 -57.94 11.66
N TYR A 329 16.31 -57.58 11.72
CA TYR A 329 17.43 -58.49 12.01
C TYR A 329 18.45 -57.98 13.04
N CYS A 330 18.09 -57.01 13.89
CA CYS A 330 18.98 -56.52 14.95
C CYS A 330 18.56 -57.04 16.34
N SER A 331 19.03 -58.23 16.72
CA SER A 331 18.78 -58.83 18.03
C SER A 331 20.00 -58.71 18.97
N LEU A 332 20.18 -57.56 19.61
CA LEU A 332 21.17 -57.42 20.70
C LEU A 332 20.53 -57.72 22.07
N ASN A 333 20.70 -58.96 22.49
CA ASN A 333 20.24 -59.49 23.77
C ASN A 333 21.17 -59.02 24.91
N ARG A 334 20.69 -58.20 25.86
CA ARG A 334 21.44 -57.83 27.06
C ARG A 334 20.59 -57.99 28.34
N ARG A 335 20.83 -59.07 29.07
CA ARG A 335 20.24 -59.36 30.38
C ARG A 335 20.92 -58.58 31.52
N SER A 336 20.16 -58.42 32.62
CA SER A 336 20.57 -58.00 33.98
C SER A 336 20.74 -56.49 34.18
N ARG A 337 20.00 -55.79 35.06
CA ARG A 337 19.72 -56.10 36.49
C ARG A 337 18.37 -55.55 37.00
N ARG A 338 17.82 -56.20 38.05
CA ARG A 338 16.83 -55.67 39.04
C ARG A 338 17.58 -54.97 40.20
N PRO A 339 17.01 -54.07 41.04
CA PRO A 339 15.86 -54.28 41.96
C PRO A 339 14.74 -53.22 41.82
N ASN A 340 13.59 -53.21 42.50
CA ASN A 340 12.74 -54.11 43.31
C ASN A 340 11.92 -53.20 44.26
N ILE A 341 10.81 -53.73 44.81
CA ILE A 341 9.90 -53.10 45.82
C ILE A 341 8.99 -52.02 45.21
N ASP A 342 7.66 -51.96 45.41
CA ASP A 342 6.58 -52.94 45.70
C ASP A 342 5.22 -52.23 45.32
N ALA A 343 3.98 -52.73 45.45
CA ALA A 343 3.39 -53.82 46.26
C ALA A 343 2.16 -54.47 45.55
N ASN A 344 1.17 -54.95 46.34
CA ASN A 344 -0.05 -55.70 45.94
C ASN A 344 -1.33 -54.88 46.24
N GLY A 345 -2.58 -55.23 45.86
CA GLY A 345 -3.24 -56.36 45.15
C GLY A 345 -4.69 -55.89 44.83
N GLU A 346 -5.63 -56.57 44.17
CA GLU A 346 -5.92 -58.00 43.96
C GLU A 346 -6.64 -58.21 42.60
N GLU A 347 -6.86 -59.47 42.19
CA GLU A 347 -7.67 -59.89 41.02
C GLU A 347 -8.62 -61.03 41.45
N PRO A 348 -9.78 -61.26 40.79
CA PRO A 348 -9.81 -62.36 39.82
C PRO A 348 -10.81 -62.26 38.63
N LYS A 349 -10.30 -62.65 37.45
CA LYS A 349 -10.90 -63.57 36.43
C LYS A 349 -12.24 -63.30 35.69
N GLN A 350 -12.06 -63.18 34.36
CA GLN A 350 -12.73 -63.90 33.25
C GLN A 350 -14.24 -63.73 32.93
N GLY A 351 -14.55 -63.36 31.67
CA GLY A 351 -15.62 -64.06 30.93
C GLY A 351 -16.47 -63.33 29.86
N ASN A 352 -15.93 -63.16 28.64
CA ASN A 352 -16.63 -63.33 27.34
C ASN A 352 -17.66 -62.31 26.73
N HIS A 353 -17.37 -62.01 25.45
CA HIS A 353 -18.24 -61.83 24.26
C HIS A 353 -19.10 -60.56 24.01
N ALA A 354 -18.59 -59.73 23.06
CA ALA A 354 -19.19 -59.22 21.80
C ALA A 354 -20.65 -58.66 21.79
N THR A 355 -20.97 -57.54 21.13
CA THR A 355 -20.96 -57.32 19.66
C THR A 355 -21.29 -55.85 19.24
N HIS A 356 -20.81 -55.42 18.06
CA HIS A 356 -21.40 -54.42 17.11
C HIS A 356 -21.62 -52.95 17.56
N ASN A 357 -21.61 -51.91 16.69
CA ASN A 357 -21.39 -51.82 15.23
C ASN A 357 -20.93 -50.41 14.78
N GLY A 358 -20.33 -50.27 13.59
CA GLY A 358 -20.08 -48.94 12.96
C GLY A 358 -19.06 -48.93 11.81
N PHE A 359 -19.49 -49.18 10.58
CA PHE A 359 -18.64 -49.29 9.37
C PHE A 359 -18.43 -47.97 8.60
N PRO A 360 -17.29 -47.81 7.89
CA PRO A 360 -17.13 -46.99 6.69
C PRO A 360 -17.14 -47.81 5.36
N PRO A 361 -17.28 -47.16 4.18
CA PRO A 361 -17.49 -47.80 2.86
C PRO A 361 -16.19 -48.29 2.14
N PRO A 362 -16.28 -48.97 0.95
CA PRO A 362 -15.34 -50.04 0.57
C PRO A 362 -14.12 -49.63 -0.32
N PRO A 363 -13.17 -50.57 -0.57
CA PRO A 363 -11.96 -50.32 -1.36
C PRO A 363 -12.19 -50.29 -2.88
N ALA A 364 -11.32 -49.57 -3.60
CA ALA A 364 -11.29 -49.56 -5.06
C ALA A 364 -10.66 -50.83 -5.66
N THR A 365 -11.10 -51.17 -6.88
CA THR A 365 -10.72 -52.37 -7.63
C THR A 365 -9.35 -52.26 -8.32
N LEU A 366 -8.73 -53.42 -8.55
CA LEU A 366 -7.51 -53.60 -9.35
C LEU A 366 -7.77 -53.38 -10.86
N PRO A 367 -6.82 -52.81 -11.62
CA PRO A 367 -6.80 -52.88 -13.08
C PRO A 367 -6.15 -54.17 -13.60
N ASP A 368 -6.65 -54.63 -14.74
CA ASP A 368 -6.26 -55.84 -15.49
C ASP A 368 -4.84 -55.72 -16.12
N PRO A 369 -4.01 -56.78 -16.21
CA PRO A 369 -2.62 -56.66 -16.64
C PRO A 369 -2.42 -56.97 -18.14
N ASN A 370 -3.06 -56.24 -19.05
CA ASN A 370 -2.82 -56.35 -20.50
C ASN A 370 -3.16 -55.06 -21.30
N GLU A 371 -2.24 -54.09 -21.37
CA GLU A 371 -1.99 -53.29 -22.59
C GLU A 371 -0.65 -52.52 -22.51
N PRO A 372 0.07 -52.27 -23.62
CA PRO A 372 1.45 -51.79 -23.58
C PRO A 372 1.58 -50.26 -23.69
N ILE A 373 2.31 -49.64 -22.75
CA ILE A 373 2.74 -48.24 -22.86
C ILE A 373 4.21 -48.17 -23.26
N LEU A 374 4.49 -47.53 -24.40
CA LEU A 374 5.83 -47.29 -24.92
C LEU A 374 6.62 -46.32 -24.04
N LEU A 375 7.53 -46.85 -23.22
CA LEU A 375 8.53 -46.04 -22.51
C LEU A 375 9.87 -46.04 -23.26
N GLY A 376 10.33 -44.84 -23.59
CA GLY A 376 11.60 -44.62 -24.28
C GLY A 376 12.80 -45.13 -23.49
N ARG A 377 13.81 -45.60 -24.24
CA ARG A 377 15.10 -46.14 -23.80
C ARG A 377 15.71 -45.39 -22.60
N GLN A 378 15.46 -45.90 -21.40
CA GLN A 378 16.20 -45.53 -20.20
C GLN A 378 17.34 -46.53 -20.03
N GLU A 379 18.58 -46.10 -20.23
CA GLU A 379 19.75 -46.97 -20.13
C GLU A 379 19.96 -47.42 -18.68
N ARG A 380 19.48 -48.62 -18.40
CA ARG A 380 19.67 -49.34 -17.14
C ARG A 380 21.12 -49.83 -17.12
N PHE A 381 21.96 -49.24 -16.28
CA PHE A 381 23.26 -49.83 -15.98
C PHE A 381 23.06 -51.27 -15.48
N PRO A 382 23.90 -52.25 -15.88
CA PRO A 382 23.70 -53.64 -15.50
C PRO A 382 23.68 -53.79 -13.97
N SER A 383 22.70 -54.53 -13.45
CA SER A 383 22.75 -54.99 -12.06
C SER A 383 23.95 -55.91 -11.89
N TYR A 384 24.66 -55.77 -10.77
CA TYR A 384 25.86 -56.59 -10.45
C TYR A 384 25.56 -58.09 -10.35
N ARG A 385 24.27 -58.48 -10.31
CA ARG A 385 23.81 -59.87 -10.50
C ARG A 385 24.27 -60.52 -11.82
N ALA A 386 24.69 -59.72 -12.81
CA ALA A 386 25.31 -60.21 -14.05
C ALA A 386 26.82 -60.46 -13.94
N TYR A 387 27.48 -60.03 -12.85
CA TYR A 387 28.89 -60.29 -12.56
C TYR A 387 29.11 -61.43 -11.55
N SER A 388 28.06 -61.88 -10.86
CA SER A 388 28.18 -62.98 -9.88
C SER A 388 28.32 -64.38 -10.52
N SER A 389 28.22 -64.50 -11.85
CA SER A 389 28.41 -65.77 -12.56
C SER A 389 29.88 -66.12 -12.85
N ASP A 390 30.78 -65.14 -12.85
CA ASP A 390 32.23 -65.35 -13.14
C ASP A 390 33.16 -65.12 -11.94
N LEU A 391 32.64 -64.67 -10.79
CA LEU A 391 33.43 -64.56 -9.56
C LEU A 391 33.20 -65.76 -8.62
N GLY A 392 33.61 -66.94 -9.10
CA GLY A 392 33.56 -68.19 -8.35
C GLY A 392 34.52 -68.21 -7.17
N GLY A 393 34.03 -67.89 -5.98
CA GLY A 393 34.70 -68.16 -4.70
C GLY A 393 34.83 -66.97 -3.75
N VAL A 394 34.47 -67.21 -2.48
CA VAL A 394 34.73 -66.33 -1.31
C VAL A 394 33.99 -64.99 -1.29
N VAL A 395 32.65 -65.05 -1.29
CA VAL A 395 31.81 -64.00 -0.69
C VAL A 395 30.90 -64.66 0.34
N SER A 396 31.00 -64.28 1.62
CA SER A 396 30.12 -64.79 2.69
C SER A 396 28.67 -64.38 2.43
N GLU A 397 27.70 -65.19 2.87
CA GLU A 397 26.27 -64.84 2.78
C GLU A 397 25.96 -63.50 3.48
N GLU A 398 26.70 -63.18 4.55
CA GLU A 398 26.66 -61.88 5.25
C GLU A 398 27.16 -60.73 4.37
N ALA A 399 28.18 -60.97 3.55
CA ALA A 399 28.72 -59.96 2.63
C ALA A 399 27.79 -59.71 1.44
N VAL A 400 27.06 -60.73 0.94
CA VAL A 400 26.00 -60.52 -0.06
C VAL A 400 24.88 -59.66 0.52
N LYS A 401 24.40 -59.97 1.73
CA LYS A 401 23.38 -59.16 2.43
C LYS A 401 23.85 -57.72 2.68
N ALA A 402 25.14 -57.52 2.98
CA ALA A 402 25.72 -56.20 3.14
C ALA A 402 25.79 -55.41 1.81
N ILE A 403 26.11 -56.08 0.69
CA ILE A 403 26.11 -55.46 -0.65
C ILE A 403 24.69 -55.04 -1.05
N ASP A 404 23.69 -55.92 -0.90
CA ASP A 404 22.28 -55.59 -1.19
C ASP A 404 21.79 -54.40 -0.33
N ALA A 405 22.17 -54.35 0.96
CA ALA A 405 21.86 -53.22 1.84
C ALA A 405 22.54 -51.92 1.39
N ILE A 406 23.80 -51.97 0.94
CA ILE A 406 24.52 -50.81 0.39
C ILE A 406 23.89 -50.36 -0.94
N GLU A 407 23.47 -51.27 -1.82
CA GLU A 407 22.77 -50.93 -3.07
C GLU A 407 21.44 -50.23 -2.76
N TYR A 408 20.64 -50.76 -1.81
CA TYR A 408 19.40 -50.13 -1.37
C TYR A 408 19.63 -48.73 -0.76
N ILE A 409 20.62 -48.58 0.13
CA ILE A 409 20.98 -47.28 0.72
C ILE A 409 21.43 -46.30 -0.38
N THR A 410 22.22 -46.76 -1.35
CA THR A 410 22.72 -45.93 -2.45
C THR A 410 21.60 -45.50 -3.40
N GLU A 411 20.68 -46.40 -3.74
CA GLU A 411 19.45 -46.08 -4.48
C GLU A 411 18.57 -45.08 -3.72
N HIS A 412 18.36 -45.29 -2.42
CA HIS A 412 17.54 -44.43 -1.58
C HIS A 412 18.13 -43.02 -1.48
N LEU A 413 19.43 -42.91 -1.17
CA LEU A 413 20.16 -41.64 -1.18
C LEU A 413 20.14 -40.97 -2.57
N ARG A 414 20.24 -41.74 -3.66
CA ARG A 414 20.16 -41.18 -5.03
C ARG A 414 18.78 -40.63 -5.32
N LYS A 415 17.71 -41.34 -4.93
CA LYS A 415 16.31 -40.89 -5.05
C LYS A 415 16.11 -39.64 -4.20
N ASP A 416 16.41 -39.67 -2.90
CA ASP A 416 16.26 -38.52 -1.99
C ASP A 416 17.02 -37.26 -2.49
N ASN A 417 18.24 -37.41 -3.01
CA ASN A 417 18.98 -36.32 -3.65
C ASN A 417 18.26 -35.76 -4.91
N GLN A 418 17.59 -36.60 -5.71
CA GLN A 418 16.75 -36.13 -6.82
C GLN A 418 15.50 -35.41 -6.32
N TYR A 419 14.84 -35.93 -5.28
CA TYR A 419 13.68 -35.31 -4.63
C TYR A 419 14.00 -33.92 -4.07
N LYS A 420 15.14 -33.78 -3.38
CA LYS A 420 15.68 -32.50 -2.88
C LYS A 420 15.97 -31.53 -4.02
N ARG A 421 16.68 -31.97 -5.06
CA ARG A 421 17.03 -31.14 -6.23
C ARG A 421 15.78 -30.59 -6.95
N ILE A 422 14.73 -31.39 -7.16
CA ILE A 422 13.50 -30.91 -7.81
C ILE A 422 12.77 -29.89 -6.92
N ARG A 423 12.76 -30.10 -5.59
CA ARG A 423 12.20 -29.13 -4.63
C ARG A 423 12.96 -27.80 -4.67
N GLU A 424 14.29 -27.85 -4.71
CA GLU A 424 15.15 -26.66 -4.85
C GLU A 424 14.94 -25.93 -6.18
N GLU A 425 14.68 -26.64 -7.28
CA GLU A 425 14.31 -25.99 -8.55
C GLU A 425 12.95 -25.28 -8.45
N TRP A 426 11.93 -25.87 -7.80
CA TRP A 426 10.65 -25.19 -7.54
C TRP A 426 10.80 -23.96 -6.63
N LYS A 427 11.60 -24.06 -5.56
CA LYS A 427 11.98 -22.91 -4.73
C LYS A 427 12.63 -21.81 -5.57
N TYR A 428 13.59 -22.15 -6.42
CA TYR A 428 14.25 -21.18 -7.30
C TYR A 428 13.28 -20.52 -8.28
N VAL A 429 12.36 -21.28 -8.89
CA VAL A 429 11.28 -20.74 -9.73
C VAL A 429 10.42 -19.73 -8.95
N SER A 430 10.06 -20.04 -7.70
CA SER A 430 9.28 -19.10 -6.86
C SER A 430 10.04 -17.80 -6.57
N MET A 431 11.35 -17.86 -6.31
CA MET A 431 12.19 -16.67 -6.09
C MET A 431 12.35 -15.82 -7.37
N VAL A 432 12.43 -16.46 -8.54
CA VAL A 432 12.48 -15.78 -9.84
C VAL A 432 11.16 -15.06 -10.12
N ILE A 433 10.02 -15.69 -9.80
CA ILE A 433 8.68 -15.07 -9.89
C ILE A 433 8.58 -13.86 -8.95
N ASP A 434 8.94 -14.02 -7.68
CA ASP A 434 8.90 -12.97 -6.64
C ASP A 434 9.66 -11.71 -7.09
N ARG A 435 10.86 -11.88 -7.64
CA ARG A 435 11.73 -10.79 -8.12
C ARG A 435 11.24 -10.16 -9.42
N LEU A 436 10.72 -10.94 -10.37
CA LEU A 436 10.09 -10.41 -11.59
C LEU A 436 8.93 -9.47 -11.22
N LEU A 437 8.08 -9.93 -10.30
CA LEU A 437 6.93 -9.18 -9.83
C LEU A 437 7.34 -7.95 -9.02
N LEU A 438 8.38 -8.03 -8.19
CA LEU A 438 8.94 -6.86 -7.50
C LEU A 438 9.25 -5.72 -8.49
N TYR A 439 9.95 -6.01 -9.61
CA TYR A 439 10.25 -4.97 -10.60
C TYR A 439 9.01 -4.44 -11.32
N VAL A 440 8.06 -5.32 -11.68
CA VAL A 440 6.79 -4.91 -12.34
C VAL A 440 5.95 -4.04 -11.39
N PHE A 441 5.76 -4.47 -10.14
CA PHE A 441 5.00 -3.73 -9.14
C PHE A 441 5.70 -2.43 -8.73
N PHE A 442 7.03 -2.40 -8.64
CA PHE A 442 7.78 -1.17 -8.42
C PHE A 442 7.55 -0.16 -9.55
N ALA A 443 7.70 -0.59 -10.81
CA ALA A 443 7.49 0.27 -11.98
C ALA A 443 6.06 0.82 -12.05
N VAL A 444 5.04 -0.03 -11.82
CA VAL A 444 3.63 0.39 -11.81
C VAL A 444 3.33 1.32 -10.62
N THR A 445 3.87 1.03 -9.43
CA THR A 445 3.62 1.84 -8.22
C THR A 445 4.28 3.21 -8.32
N VAL A 446 5.56 3.28 -8.70
CA VAL A 446 6.28 4.55 -8.89
C VAL A 446 5.69 5.32 -10.08
N GLY A 447 5.49 4.67 -11.22
CA GLY A 447 4.91 5.30 -12.41
C GLY A 447 3.51 5.84 -12.17
N GLY A 448 2.64 5.09 -11.50
CA GLY A 448 1.29 5.53 -11.12
C GLY A 448 1.30 6.67 -10.11
N THR A 449 2.12 6.57 -9.07
CA THR A 449 2.27 7.62 -8.05
C THR A 449 2.76 8.92 -8.69
N CYS A 450 3.84 8.88 -9.48
CA CYS A 450 4.35 10.05 -10.19
C CYS A 450 3.34 10.60 -11.21
N GLY A 451 2.72 9.74 -12.03
CA GLY A 451 1.74 10.18 -13.04
C GLY A 451 0.52 10.89 -12.42
N ILE A 452 0.05 10.40 -11.28
CA ILE A 452 -1.06 11.03 -10.55
C ILE A 452 -0.63 12.35 -9.93
N PHE A 453 0.49 12.42 -9.19
CA PHE A 453 0.91 13.68 -8.57
C PHE A 453 1.32 14.74 -9.60
N LEU A 454 1.92 14.36 -10.73
CA LEU A 454 2.25 15.28 -11.82
C LEU A 454 1.02 15.75 -12.63
N SER A 455 -0.12 15.06 -12.51
CA SER A 455 -1.37 15.54 -13.12
C SER A 455 -2.04 16.67 -12.34
N ALA A 456 -1.65 16.89 -11.07
CA ALA A 456 -2.16 18.01 -10.27
C ALA A 456 -1.35 19.29 -10.58
N PRO A 457 -1.98 20.35 -11.13
CA PRO A 457 -1.24 21.52 -11.60
C PRO A 457 -0.54 22.29 -10.46
N ASN A 458 -1.19 22.37 -9.29
CA ASN A 458 -0.72 23.16 -8.15
C ASN A 458 0.08 22.35 -7.11
N VAL A 459 0.60 21.16 -7.47
CA VAL A 459 1.22 20.23 -6.50
C VAL A 459 2.51 20.75 -5.85
N PHE A 460 3.27 21.59 -6.56
CA PHE A 460 4.53 22.19 -6.09
C PHE A 460 4.41 23.69 -5.76
N ASP A 461 3.24 24.29 -6.03
CA ASP A 461 3.00 25.72 -5.85
C ASP A 461 2.75 26.07 -4.39
N ASN A 462 3.71 26.75 -3.77
CA ASN A 462 3.56 27.30 -2.42
C ASN A 462 3.08 28.75 -2.50
N VAL A 463 1.91 29.05 -1.91
CA VAL A 463 1.35 30.40 -1.87
C VAL A 463 1.91 31.17 -0.67
N ASN A 464 2.54 32.33 -0.93
CA ASN A 464 2.87 33.29 0.12
C ASN A 464 1.69 34.25 0.32
N GLN A 465 0.79 33.88 1.23
CA GLN A 465 -0.47 34.61 1.44
C GLN A 465 -0.26 36.09 1.79
N THR A 466 0.79 36.44 2.53
CA THR A 466 1.07 37.84 2.88
C THR A 466 1.36 38.68 1.63
N ALA A 467 2.15 38.15 0.69
CA ALA A 467 2.48 38.83 -0.55
C ALA A 467 1.25 38.96 -1.48
N VAL A 468 0.40 37.93 -1.56
CA VAL A 468 -0.85 37.97 -2.34
C VAL A 468 -1.81 39.03 -1.79
N ILE A 469 -2.04 39.05 -0.47
CA ILE A 469 -2.90 40.04 0.17
C ILE A 469 -2.36 41.47 -0.02
N GLU A 470 -1.04 41.67 0.06
CA GLU A 470 -0.43 42.98 -0.19
C GLU A 470 -0.60 43.44 -1.65
N GLN A 471 -0.48 42.52 -2.62
CA GLN A 471 -0.76 42.80 -4.03
C GLN A 471 -2.23 43.17 -4.26
N LEU A 472 -3.18 42.44 -3.65
CA LEU A 472 -4.60 42.74 -3.75
C LEU A 472 -4.97 44.10 -3.11
N LYS A 473 -4.36 44.45 -1.97
CA LYS A 473 -4.53 45.79 -1.36
C LYS A 473 -4.07 46.90 -2.31
N ARG A 474 -2.87 46.77 -2.89
CA ARG A 474 -2.33 47.74 -3.88
C ARG A 474 -3.20 47.84 -5.14
N ALA A 475 -3.77 46.72 -5.60
CA ALA A 475 -4.69 46.72 -6.73
C ALA A 475 -6.00 47.47 -6.43
N ALA A 476 -6.60 47.24 -5.26
CA ALA A 476 -7.81 47.93 -4.80
C ALA A 476 -7.57 49.43 -4.55
N GLU A 477 -6.37 49.82 -4.12
CA GLU A 477 -5.95 51.23 -4.01
C GLU A 477 -5.77 51.89 -5.40
N ALA A 478 -5.21 51.17 -6.37
CA ALA A 478 -5.03 51.69 -7.73
C ALA A 478 -6.38 51.95 -8.45
N GLU A 479 -7.39 51.11 -8.23
CA GLU A 479 -8.75 51.31 -8.74
C GLU A 479 -9.45 52.55 -8.19
N MET A 480 -8.94 53.17 -7.11
CA MET A 480 -9.48 54.41 -6.52
C MET A 480 -8.99 55.69 -7.22
N VAL A 481 -7.91 55.60 -8.01
CA VAL A 481 -7.22 56.74 -8.62
C VAL A 481 -7.52 56.89 -10.12
N ALA A 482 -8.18 55.88 -10.72
CA ALA A 482 -8.55 55.79 -12.13
C ALA A 482 -10.04 56.09 -12.38
#